data_AF-A0A843BQH2-F1
#
_entry.id   AF-A0A843BQH2-F1
#
_cell.length_a   1.000
_cell.length_b   1.000
_cell.length_c   1.000
_cell.angle_alpha   90.00
_cell.angle_beta   90.00
_cell.angle_gamma   90.00
#
_symmetry.space_group_name_H-M   'P 1'
#
loop_
_entity.id
_entity.type
_entity.pdbx_description
1 polymer ?
#
loop_
_entity_poly.entity_id
_entity_poly.type
_entity_poly.pdbx_seq_one_letter_code
_entity_poly.pdbx_strand_id
1 'polypeptide(L)'
;MSEDEPPKTPDVEMEEPEPNIDPVQKIANLENELATAKKNLADMDSLNDKITNLETDVANRDEKIKTYEEELKELRVNDSKSKESLKDLEHRLSQRELEITRLEGSVEDLSIAKKKIEDLQKEYKKLEEEMRAFQKIAENEPRFVILKDLTEFGEMRLNQVSMKAGVSPAQAKKWLEELERAGLVEIHGEGRDSNPLVSKKK
;
A
#
# COMPACT_ATOMS: atom_id res chain seq x y z
N MET A 1 34.95 -10.75 -128.36
CA MET A 1 33.92 -10.15 -127.49
C MET A 1 32.68 -10.07 -128.36
N SER A 2 31.64 -10.90 -128.20
CA SER A 2 31.09 -11.45 -126.96
C SER A 2 30.57 -12.87 -127.17
N GLU A 3 30.77 -13.71 -126.16
CA GLU A 3 30.15 -15.04 -126.03
C GLU A 3 28.75 -14.83 -125.43
N ASP A 4 27.70 -15.21 -126.17
CA ASP A 4 26.33 -15.29 -125.64
C ASP A 4 26.14 -16.72 -125.09
N GLU A 5 26.13 -16.84 -123.76
CA GLU A 5 25.71 -18.06 -123.06
C GLU A 5 24.18 -18.26 -123.17
N PRO A 6 23.70 -19.50 -123.39
CA PRO A 6 22.28 -19.79 -123.38
C PRO A 6 21.69 -19.71 -121.96
N PRO A 7 20.38 -19.41 -121.82
CA PRO A 7 19.74 -19.17 -120.53
C PRO A 7 19.74 -20.44 -119.67
N LYS A 8 20.16 -20.31 -118.41
CA LYS A 8 20.04 -21.34 -117.37
C LYS A 8 18.57 -21.67 -117.12
N THR A 9 18.23 -22.96 -117.23
CA THR A 9 16.98 -23.53 -116.74
C THR A 9 16.85 -23.31 -115.22
N PRO A 10 15.64 -23.03 -114.68
CA PRO A 10 15.43 -22.92 -113.24
C PRO A 10 15.76 -24.23 -112.54
N ASP A 11 16.50 -24.15 -111.43
CA ASP A 11 16.75 -25.26 -110.53
C ASP A 11 15.40 -25.81 -110.04
N VAL A 12 15.07 -27.02 -110.46
CA VAL A 12 14.01 -27.81 -109.87
C VAL A 12 14.47 -28.15 -108.47
N GLU A 13 13.84 -27.54 -107.45
CA GLU A 13 13.95 -27.98 -106.07
C GLU A 13 13.56 -29.47 -106.04
N MET A 14 14.57 -30.33 -105.94
CA MET A 14 14.36 -31.74 -105.66
C MET A 14 13.79 -31.82 -104.24
N GLU A 15 12.49 -32.06 -104.12
CA GLU A 15 11.91 -32.57 -102.89
C GLU A 15 12.75 -33.76 -102.44
N GLU A 16 13.39 -33.64 -101.29
CA GLU A 16 14.10 -34.75 -100.67
C GLU A 16 13.10 -35.91 -100.54
N PRO A 17 13.41 -37.11 -101.08
CA PRO A 17 12.48 -38.21 -101.04
C PRO A 17 12.21 -38.59 -99.58
N GLU A 18 10.94 -38.59 -99.19
CA GLU A 18 10.54 -39.17 -97.90
C GLU A 18 11.19 -40.56 -97.79
N PRO A 19 11.81 -40.89 -96.63
CA PRO A 19 12.49 -42.16 -96.48
C PRO A 19 11.48 -43.29 -96.73
N ASN A 20 11.81 -44.18 -97.69
CA ASN A 20 11.04 -45.38 -98.01
C ASN A 20 11.19 -46.39 -96.86
N ILE A 21 10.48 -46.13 -95.76
CA ILE A 21 10.45 -46.98 -94.57
C ILE A 21 9.47 -48.12 -94.85
N ASP A 22 9.93 -49.37 -94.68
CA ASP A 22 9.11 -50.57 -94.72
C ASP A 22 7.85 -50.37 -93.83
N PRO A 23 6.62 -50.59 -94.35
CA PRO A 23 5.38 -50.46 -93.59
C PRO A 23 5.42 -51.16 -92.22
N VAL A 24 6.13 -52.28 -92.10
CA VAL A 24 6.30 -53.02 -90.85
C VAL A 24 7.11 -52.21 -89.82
N GLN A 25 8.15 -51.52 -90.27
CA GLN A 25 9.00 -50.68 -89.43
C GLN A 25 8.26 -49.41 -88.95
N LYS A 26 7.40 -48.85 -89.81
CA LYS A 26 6.54 -47.70 -89.46
C LYS A 26 5.51 -48.08 -88.39
N ILE A 27 4.92 -49.28 -88.47
CA ILE A 27 4.01 -49.80 -87.45
C ILE A 27 4.73 -49.98 -86.11
N ALA A 28 5.93 -50.59 -86.10
CA ALA A 28 6.71 -50.77 -84.88
C ALA A 28 7.08 -49.44 -84.19
N ASN A 29 7.39 -48.39 -84.96
CA ASN A 29 7.65 -47.06 -84.41
C ASN A 29 6.39 -46.45 -83.79
N LEU A 30 5.24 -46.54 -84.46
CA LEU A 30 3.96 -46.05 -83.93
C LEU A 30 3.53 -46.79 -82.67
N GLU A 31 3.78 -48.10 -82.57
CA GLU A 31 3.51 -48.89 -81.36
C GLU A 31 4.38 -48.42 -80.17
N ASN A 32 5.65 -48.12 -80.41
CA ASN A 32 6.56 -47.58 -79.40
C ASN A 32 6.16 -46.17 -78.95
N GLU A 33 5.76 -45.30 -79.88
CA GLU A 33 5.24 -43.96 -79.58
C GLU A 33 3.94 -44.05 -78.77
N LEU A 34 3.02 -44.94 -79.13
CA LEU A 34 1.78 -45.18 -78.39
C LEU A 34 2.06 -45.70 -76.98
N ALA A 35 3.02 -46.62 -76.82
CA ALA A 35 3.43 -47.12 -75.51
C ALA A 35 4.01 -46.00 -74.64
N THR A 36 4.84 -45.14 -75.23
CA THR A 36 5.41 -43.95 -74.55
C THR A 36 4.31 -42.97 -74.15
N ALA A 37 3.37 -42.69 -75.05
CA ALA A 37 2.25 -41.79 -74.78
C ALA A 37 1.35 -42.31 -73.64
N LYS A 38 1.05 -43.61 -73.62
CA LYS A 38 0.30 -44.26 -72.53
C LYS A 38 1.01 -44.14 -71.18
N LYS A 39 2.34 -44.32 -71.17
CA LYS A 39 3.14 -44.16 -69.96
C LYS A 39 3.09 -42.71 -69.46
N ASN A 40 3.30 -41.75 -70.36
CA ASN A 40 3.25 -40.33 -70.01
C ASN A 40 1.87 -39.92 -69.46
N LEU A 41 0.78 -40.46 -70.01
CA LEU A 41 -0.57 -40.24 -69.50
C LEU A 41 -0.72 -40.75 -68.05
N ALA A 42 -0.25 -41.97 -67.78
CA ALA A 42 -0.29 -42.53 -66.42
C ALA A 42 0.58 -41.73 -65.42
N ASP A 43 1.74 -41.23 -65.86
CA ASP A 43 2.59 -40.36 -65.04
C ASP A 43 1.89 -39.01 -64.76
N MET A 44 1.15 -38.48 -65.74
CA MET A 44 0.38 -37.25 -65.61
C MET A 44 -0.80 -37.41 -64.63
N ASP A 45 -1.51 -38.53 -64.67
CA ASP A 45 -2.56 -38.84 -63.68
C ASP A 45 -1.98 -38.89 -62.26
N SER A 46 -0.83 -39.56 -62.08
CA SER A 46 -0.14 -39.61 -60.78
C SER A 46 0.31 -38.23 -60.28
N LEU A 47 0.75 -37.35 -61.18
CA LEU A 47 1.07 -35.96 -60.83
C LEU A 47 -0.18 -35.17 -60.42
N ASN A 48 -1.31 -35.41 -61.09
CA ASN A 48 -2.56 -34.73 -60.77
C ASN A 48 -3.08 -35.11 -59.37
N ASP A 49 -2.95 -36.38 -58.98
CA ASP A 49 -3.25 -36.84 -57.62
C ASP A 49 -2.34 -36.15 -56.58
N LYS A 50 -1.05 -36.01 -56.87
CA LYS A 50 -0.11 -35.29 -56.00
C LYS A 50 -0.46 -33.82 -55.86
N ILE A 51 -0.86 -33.17 -56.95
CA ILE A 51 -1.29 -31.76 -56.94
C ILE A 51 -2.53 -31.62 -56.04
N THR A 52 -3.54 -32.46 -56.22
CA THR A 52 -4.77 -32.43 -55.42
C THR A 52 -4.50 -32.62 -53.92
N ASN A 53 -3.58 -33.53 -53.57
CA ASN A 53 -3.18 -33.74 -52.19
C ASN A 53 -2.44 -32.52 -51.61
N LEU A 54 -1.54 -31.91 -52.38
CA LEU A 54 -0.83 -30.70 -51.96
C LEU A 54 -1.77 -29.50 -51.78
N GLU A 55 -2.76 -29.34 -52.66
CA GLU A 55 -3.79 -28.30 -52.53
C GLU A 55 -4.60 -28.47 -51.24
N THR A 56 -4.96 -29.72 -50.92
CA THR A 56 -5.65 -30.06 -49.66
C THR A 56 -4.77 -29.74 -48.44
N ASP A 57 -3.49 -30.10 -48.49
CA ASP A 57 -2.54 -29.81 -47.41
C ASP A 57 -2.32 -28.30 -47.21
N VAL A 58 -2.27 -27.52 -48.30
CA VAL A 58 -2.17 -26.06 -48.26
C VAL A 58 -3.42 -25.47 -47.60
N ALA A 59 -4.62 -25.88 -48.03
CA ALA A 59 -5.87 -25.41 -47.43
C ALA A 59 -5.94 -25.69 -45.91
N ASN A 60 -5.55 -26.91 -45.50
CA ASN A 60 -5.50 -27.29 -44.09
C ASN A 60 -4.48 -26.46 -43.28
N ARG A 61 -3.35 -26.09 -43.89
CA ARG A 61 -2.34 -25.23 -43.24
C ARG A 61 -2.84 -23.80 -43.12
N ASP A 62 -3.52 -23.27 -44.14
CA ASP A 62 -4.10 -21.93 -44.11
C ASP A 62 -5.15 -21.78 -43.00
N GLU A 63 -5.97 -22.81 -42.77
CA GLU A 63 -6.91 -22.84 -41.65
C GLU A 63 -6.19 -22.80 -40.30
N LYS A 64 -5.15 -23.62 -40.11
CA LYS A 64 -4.35 -23.61 -38.87
C LYS A 64 -3.67 -22.27 -38.63
N ILE A 65 -3.17 -21.62 -39.68
CA ILE A 65 -2.55 -20.29 -39.58
C ILE A 65 -3.58 -19.28 -39.06
N LYS A 66 -4.80 -19.28 -39.59
CA LYS A 66 -5.88 -18.40 -39.10
C LYS A 66 -6.20 -18.64 -37.63
N THR A 67 -6.30 -19.90 -37.20
CA THR A 67 -6.51 -20.22 -35.77
C THR A 67 -5.38 -19.66 -34.90
N TYR A 68 -4.12 -19.86 -35.29
CA TYR A 68 -2.98 -19.35 -34.53
C TYR A 68 -2.92 -17.81 -34.49
N GLU A 69 -3.33 -17.13 -35.57
CA GLU A 69 -3.41 -15.67 -35.59
C GLU A 69 -4.45 -15.14 -34.60
N GLU A 70 -5.60 -15.81 -34.48
CA GLU A 70 -6.66 -15.48 -33.53
C GLU A 70 -6.20 -15.70 -32.08
N GLU A 71 -5.61 -16.87 -31.78
CA GLU A 71 -5.05 -17.17 -30.46
C GLU A 71 -3.98 -16.16 -30.06
N LEU A 72 -3.09 -15.80 -30.99
CA LEU A 72 -2.02 -14.85 -30.74
C LEU A 72 -2.56 -13.43 -30.49
N LYS A 73 -3.65 -13.05 -31.16
CA LYS A 73 -4.35 -11.79 -30.90
C LYS A 73 -4.97 -11.78 -29.50
N GLU A 74 -5.60 -12.88 -29.08
CA GLU A 74 -6.19 -12.99 -27.75
C GLU A 74 -5.12 -12.95 -26.65
N LEU A 75 -4.00 -13.67 -26.84
CA LEU A 75 -2.86 -13.63 -25.92
C LEU A 75 -2.30 -12.22 -25.76
N ARG A 76 -2.18 -11.44 -26.84
CA ARG A 76 -1.72 -10.04 -26.76
C ARG A 76 -2.66 -9.15 -25.96
N VAL A 77 -3.97 -9.36 -26.08
CA VAL A 77 -4.98 -8.62 -25.29
C VAL A 77 -4.84 -8.99 -23.81
N ASN A 78 -4.70 -10.28 -23.49
CA ASN A 78 -4.56 -10.75 -22.11
C ASN A 78 -3.24 -10.29 -21.46
N ASP A 79 -2.13 -10.29 -22.20
CA ASP A 79 -0.85 -9.74 -21.75
C ASP A 79 -0.98 -8.25 -21.40
N SER A 80 -1.66 -7.48 -22.25
CA SER A 80 -1.89 -6.04 -22.00
C SER A 80 -2.70 -5.80 -20.74
N LYS A 81 -3.81 -6.53 -20.54
CA LYS A 81 -4.62 -6.46 -19.31
C LYS A 81 -3.85 -6.86 -18.05
N SER A 82 -2.99 -7.88 -18.17
CA SER A 82 -2.16 -8.35 -17.06
C SER A 82 -1.13 -7.28 -16.66
N LYS A 83 -0.51 -6.62 -17.64
CA LYS A 83 0.42 -5.49 -17.39
C LYS A 83 -0.24 -4.31 -16.72
N GLU A 84 -1.46 -3.96 -17.11
CA GLU A 84 -2.23 -2.90 -16.45
C GLU A 84 -2.58 -3.27 -15.00
N SER A 85 -3.03 -4.51 -14.78
CA SER A 85 -3.34 -5.01 -13.44
C SER A 85 -2.10 -5.01 -12.53
N LEU A 86 -0.93 -5.36 -13.08
CA LEU A 86 0.33 -5.35 -12.35
C LEU A 86 0.71 -3.93 -11.92
N LYS A 87 0.59 -2.94 -12.81
CA LYS A 87 0.83 -1.52 -12.47
C LYS A 87 -0.11 -1.01 -11.36
N ASP A 88 -1.39 -1.40 -11.39
CA ASP A 88 -2.34 -1.04 -10.32
C ASP A 88 -1.90 -1.64 -8.98
N LEU A 89 -1.51 -2.91 -8.97
CA LEU A 89 -1.03 -3.59 -7.77
C LEU A 89 0.25 -2.96 -7.23
N GLU A 90 1.21 -2.61 -8.09
CA GLU A 90 2.44 -1.90 -7.69
C GLU A 90 2.10 -0.54 -7.05
N HIS A 91 1.17 0.21 -7.63
CA HIS A 91 0.75 1.49 -7.06
C HIS A 91 0.10 1.32 -5.69
N ARG A 92 -0.80 0.35 -5.55
CA ARG A 92 -1.48 0.04 -4.28
C ARG A 92 -0.49 -0.43 -3.22
N LEU A 93 0.50 -1.23 -3.59
CA LEU A 93 1.56 -1.68 -2.68
C LEU A 93 2.36 -0.48 -2.15
N SER A 94 2.79 0.41 -3.04
CA SER A 94 3.53 1.62 -2.66
C SER A 94 2.73 2.53 -1.72
N GLN A 95 1.42 2.68 -1.96
CA GLN A 95 0.55 3.43 -1.04
C GLN A 95 0.48 2.78 0.35
N ARG A 96 0.41 1.45 0.43
CA ARG A 96 0.38 0.71 1.69
C ARG A 96 1.69 0.81 2.45
N GLU A 97 2.83 0.78 1.76
CA GLU A 97 4.14 0.98 2.38
C GLU A 97 4.24 2.37 3.05
N LEU A 98 3.77 3.42 2.37
CA LEU A 98 3.73 4.78 2.94
C LEU A 98 2.80 4.86 4.16
N GLU A 99 1.65 4.18 4.12
CA GLU A 99 0.72 4.11 5.26
C GLU A 99 1.37 3.41 6.46
N ILE A 100 2.09 2.31 6.24
CA ILE A 100 2.84 1.60 7.29
C ILE A 100 3.87 2.54 7.92
N THR A 101 4.72 3.21 7.14
CA THR A 101 5.71 4.14 7.67
C THR A 101 5.08 5.26 8.51
N ARG A 102 3.92 5.77 8.09
CA ARG A 102 3.17 6.78 8.86
C ARG A 102 2.65 6.23 10.18
N LEU A 103 2.12 5.01 10.17
CA LEU A 103 1.62 4.35 11.38
C LEU A 103 2.75 4.05 12.35
N GLU A 104 3.90 3.59 11.86
CA GLU A 104 5.11 3.37 12.67
C GLU A 104 5.54 4.67 13.39
N GLY A 105 5.57 5.80 12.69
CA GLY A 105 5.83 7.11 13.31
C GLY A 105 4.81 7.47 14.39
N SER A 106 3.52 7.19 14.14
CA SER A 106 2.45 7.46 15.12
C SER A 106 2.58 6.58 16.37
N VAL A 107 3.04 5.34 16.23
CA VAL A 107 3.30 4.43 17.36
C VAL A 107 4.46 4.93 18.21
N GLU A 108 5.53 5.43 17.59
CA GLU A 108 6.65 6.04 18.32
C GLU A 108 6.21 7.27 19.12
N ASP A 109 5.43 8.17 18.51
CA ASP A 109 4.88 9.34 19.19
C ASP A 109 4.01 8.95 20.41
N LEU A 110 3.18 7.91 20.27
CA LEU A 110 2.37 7.38 21.37
C LEU A 110 3.23 6.77 22.48
N SER A 111 4.33 6.10 22.13
CA SER A 111 5.29 5.56 23.10
C SER A 111 5.93 6.68 23.93
N ILE A 112 6.34 7.77 23.28
CA ILE A 112 6.88 8.97 23.93
C ILE A 112 5.83 9.61 24.86
N ALA A 113 4.60 9.78 24.36
CA ALA A 113 3.50 10.33 25.15
C ALA A 113 3.18 9.48 26.38
N LYS A 114 3.18 8.15 26.25
CA LYS A 114 2.97 7.22 27.36
C LYS A 114 4.04 7.41 28.45
N LYS A 115 5.32 7.47 28.06
CA LYS A 115 6.41 7.69 29.02
C LYS A 115 6.25 9.01 29.77
N LYS A 116 5.86 10.09 29.07
CA LYS A 116 5.60 11.39 29.70
C LYS A 116 4.47 11.33 30.72
N ILE A 117 3.40 10.58 30.43
CA ILE A 117 2.30 10.37 31.37
C ILE A 117 2.79 9.61 32.62
N GLU A 118 3.58 8.55 32.44
CA GLU A 118 4.14 7.78 33.56
C GLU A 118 5.03 8.65 34.46
N ASP A 119 5.84 9.53 33.88
CA ASP A 119 6.68 10.44 34.65
C ASP A 119 5.85 11.50 35.39
N LEU A 120 4.84 12.09 34.75
CA LEU A 120 3.89 13.00 35.41
C LEU A 120 3.12 12.34 36.56
N GLN A 121 2.76 11.06 36.42
CA GLN A 121 2.10 10.30 37.49
C GLN A 121 3.00 10.13 38.72
N LYS A 122 4.31 9.90 38.52
CA LYS A 122 5.28 9.82 39.62
C LYS A 122 5.40 11.18 40.32
N GLU A 123 5.50 12.26 39.56
CA GLU A 123 5.56 13.63 40.11
C GLU A 123 4.31 13.97 40.92
N TYR A 124 3.13 13.66 40.38
CA TYR A 124 1.85 13.86 41.06
C TYR A 124 1.80 13.11 42.40
N LYS A 125 2.20 11.84 42.41
CA LYS A 125 2.22 11.03 43.64
C LYS A 125 3.17 11.62 44.69
N LYS A 126 4.35 12.08 44.27
CA LYS A 126 5.30 12.74 45.16
C LYS A 126 4.70 14.02 45.77
N LEU A 127 4.05 14.84 44.95
CA LEU A 127 3.40 16.07 45.40
C LEU A 127 2.24 15.78 46.36
N GLU A 128 1.47 14.71 46.12
CA GLU A 128 0.40 14.27 47.02
C GLU A 128 0.96 13.84 48.39
N GLU A 129 2.08 13.12 48.42
CA GLU A 129 2.76 12.72 49.65
C GLU A 129 3.30 13.94 50.41
N GLU A 130 3.91 14.90 49.71
CA GLU A 130 4.35 16.18 50.29
C GLU A 130 3.19 16.97 50.89
N MET A 131 2.07 17.07 50.17
CA MET A 131 0.86 17.76 50.66
C MET A 131 0.29 17.08 51.91
N ARG A 132 0.24 15.74 51.95
CA ARG A 132 -0.18 15.00 53.14
C ARG A 132 0.76 15.23 54.33
N ALA A 133 2.06 15.34 54.08
CA ALA A 133 3.03 15.65 55.13
C ALA A 133 2.80 17.07 55.69
N PHE A 134 2.61 18.07 54.82
CA PHE A 134 2.26 19.42 55.25
C PHE A 134 0.94 19.48 56.00
N GLN A 135 -0.08 18.75 55.56
CA GLN A 135 -1.37 18.67 56.26
C GLN A 135 -1.22 18.10 57.67
N LYS A 136 -0.43 17.02 57.85
CA LYS A 136 -0.16 16.47 59.18
C LYS A 136 0.58 17.45 60.09
N ILE A 137 1.52 18.20 59.55
CA ILE A 137 2.24 19.23 60.31
C ILE A 137 1.24 20.33 60.72
N ALA A 138 0.41 20.81 59.80
CA ALA A 138 -0.60 21.82 60.06
C ALA A 138 -1.63 21.35 61.10
N GLU A 139 -2.13 20.12 61.02
CA GLU A 139 -3.09 19.56 61.99
C GLU A 139 -2.54 19.48 63.42
N ASN A 140 -1.22 19.36 63.58
CA ASN A 140 -0.56 19.37 64.88
C ASN A 140 -0.04 20.76 65.29
N GLU A 141 -0.18 21.77 64.43
CA GLU A 141 0.23 23.13 64.72
C GLU A 141 -0.87 23.80 65.58
N PRO A 142 -0.55 24.27 66.79
CA PRO A 142 -1.58 24.73 67.72
C PRO A 142 -2.41 25.94 67.24
N ARG A 143 -1.85 26.86 66.45
CA ARG A 143 -2.61 27.98 65.85
C ARG A 143 -3.61 27.47 64.83
N PHE A 144 -3.24 26.46 64.04
CA PHE A 144 -4.17 25.82 63.10
C PHE A 144 -5.30 25.09 63.82
N VAL A 145 -5.01 24.41 64.94
CA VAL A 145 -6.05 23.82 65.81
C VAL A 145 -7.00 24.91 66.31
N ILE A 146 -6.47 26.03 66.80
CA ILE A 146 -7.27 27.18 67.24
C ILE A 146 -8.14 27.73 66.11
N LEU A 147 -7.61 27.92 64.90
CA LEU A 147 -8.36 28.39 63.74
C LEU A 147 -9.46 27.41 63.30
N LYS A 148 -9.17 26.10 63.35
CA LYS A 148 -10.14 25.05 63.07
C LYS A 148 -11.29 25.07 64.07
N ASP A 149 -10.97 25.11 65.36
CA ASP A 149 -11.95 25.20 66.44
C ASP A 149 -12.80 26.48 66.33
N LEU A 150 -12.19 27.64 66.06
CA LEU A 150 -12.95 28.88 65.84
C LEU A 150 -13.82 28.83 64.57
N THR A 151 -13.42 28.05 63.55
CA THR A 151 -14.26 27.83 62.36
C THR A 151 -15.46 26.93 62.68
N GLU A 152 -15.26 25.89 63.50
CA GLU A 152 -16.29 24.90 63.83
C GLU A 152 -17.26 25.38 64.93
N PHE A 153 -16.72 26.03 65.96
CA PHE A 153 -17.46 26.45 67.15
C PHE A 153 -17.77 27.95 67.20
N GLY A 154 -17.22 28.73 66.26
CA GLY A 154 -17.43 30.18 66.17
C GLY A 154 -16.61 30.96 67.21
N GLU A 155 -17.30 31.51 68.21
CA GLU A 155 -16.68 32.31 69.27
C GLU A 155 -16.25 31.46 70.46
N MET A 156 -15.03 31.66 70.94
CA MET A 156 -14.48 30.92 72.08
C MET A 156 -13.74 31.84 73.05
N ARG A 157 -13.78 31.52 74.34
CA ARG A 157 -12.98 32.22 75.36
C ARG A 157 -11.52 31.75 75.36
N LEU A 158 -10.58 32.64 75.69
CA LEU A 158 -9.15 32.35 75.76
C LEU A 158 -8.83 31.05 76.54
N ASN A 159 -9.45 30.83 77.69
CA ASN A 159 -9.25 29.60 78.48
C ASN A 159 -9.78 28.35 77.78
N GLN A 160 -10.86 28.45 77.01
CA GLN A 160 -11.37 27.34 76.21
C GLN A 160 -10.42 27.04 75.03
N VAL A 161 -9.92 28.10 74.38
CA VAL A 161 -8.92 28.02 73.31
C VAL A 161 -7.63 27.38 73.84
N SER A 162 -7.15 27.79 75.01
CA SER A 162 -5.92 27.24 75.61
C SER A 162 -6.07 25.78 76.02
N MET A 163 -7.22 25.40 76.59
CA MET A 163 -7.50 24.00 76.95
C MET A 163 -7.57 23.11 75.72
N LYS A 164 -8.27 23.54 74.66
CA LYS A 164 -8.39 22.76 73.42
C LYS A 164 -7.07 22.64 72.66
N ALA A 165 -6.29 23.71 72.60
CA ALA A 165 -4.96 23.71 71.98
C ALA A 165 -3.88 23.04 72.86
N GLY A 166 -4.22 22.59 74.08
CA GLY A 166 -3.31 21.89 74.98
C GLY A 166 -2.17 22.75 75.51
N VAL A 167 -2.35 24.07 75.62
CA VAL A 167 -1.31 25.03 76.03
C VAL A 167 -1.73 25.94 77.18
N SER A 168 -0.77 26.65 77.75
CA SER A 168 -1.06 27.65 78.78
C SER A 168 -1.83 28.85 78.20
N PRO A 169 -2.69 29.52 79.00
CA PRO A 169 -3.43 30.70 78.55
C PRO A 169 -2.52 31.83 78.03
N ALA A 170 -1.34 32.01 78.61
CA ALA A 170 -0.37 33.01 78.15
C ALA A 170 0.18 32.68 76.75
N GLN A 171 0.44 31.40 76.48
CA GLN A 171 0.91 30.94 75.18
C GLN A 171 -0.20 31.01 74.12
N ALA A 172 -1.42 30.59 74.48
CA ALA A 172 -2.59 30.73 73.62
C ALA A 172 -2.85 32.20 73.27
N LYS A 173 -2.72 33.11 74.25
CA LYS A 173 -2.88 34.55 74.02
C LYS A 173 -1.86 35.07 73.01
N LYS A 174 -0.58 34.72 73.17
CA LYS A 174 0.47 35.11 72.22
C LYS A 174 0.16 34.63 70.80
N TRP A 175 -0.31 33.38 70.66
CA TRP A 175 -0.68 32.83 69.36
C TRP A 175 -1.90 33.52 68.74
N LEU A 176 -2.90 33.85 69.55
CA LEU A 176 -4.07 34.60 69.10
C LEU A 176 -3.70 36.01 68.65
N GLU A 177 -2.81 36.70 69.36
CA GLU A 177 -2.27 38.00 68.94
C GLU A 177 -1.51 37.90 67.61
N GLU A 178 -0.73 36.82 67.40
CA GLU A 178 -0.06 36.57 66.13
C GLU A 178 -1.05 36.27 64.99
N LEU A 179 -2.12 35.51 65.26
CA LEU A 179 -3.20 35.24 64.31
C LEU A 179 -4.02 36.50 63.99
N GLU A 180 -4.24 37.37 64.97
CA GLU A 180 -4.94 38.64 64.80
C GLU A 180 -4.11 39.61 63.96
N ARG A 181 -2.79 39.68 64.19
CA ARG A 181 -1.86 40.42 63.32
C ARG A 181 -1.84 39.89 61.88
N ALA A 182 -2.00 38.57 61.71
CA ALA A 182 -2.14 37.94 60.40
C ALA A 182 -3.54 38.15 59.78
N GLY A 183 -4.48 38.79 60.50
CA GLY A 183 -5.84 39.07 60.03
C GLY A 183 -6.77 37.85 60.01
N LEU A 184 -6.45 36.79 60.75
CA LEU A 184 -7.20 35.53 60.73
C LEU A 184 -8.25 35.42 61.85
N VAL A 185 -8.06 36.15 62.96
CA VAL A 185 -8.96 36.16 64.11
C VAL A 185 -9.16 37.59 64.62
N GLU A 186 -10.19 37.80 65.43
CA GLU A 186 -10.45 39.02 66.18
C GLU A 186 -10.61 38.69 67.67
N ILE A 187 -9.92 39.45 68.53
CA ILE A 187 -9.97 39.30 69.99
C ILE A 187 -10.86 40.40 70.57
N HIS A 188 -11.97 40.00 71.19
CA HIS A 188 -12.96 40.90 71.79
C HIS A 188 -12.76 40.97 73.31
N GLY A 189 -12.64 42.19 73.85
CA GLY A 189 -12.54 42.46 75.30
C GLY A 189 -11.14 42.81 75.79
N GLU A 190 -10.49 43.81 75.20
CA GLU A 190 -9.21 44.31 75.70
C GLU A 190 -9.36 45.21 76.94
N GLY A 191 -8.75 44.80 78.06
CA GLY A 191 -8.60 45.61 79.27
C GLY A 191 -9.07 44.90 80.54
N ARG A 192 -8.11 44.46 81.37
CA ARG A 192 -8.28 43.77 82.68
C ARG A 192 -9.03 42.43 82.68
N ASP A 193 -9.73 42.04 81.62
CA ASP A 193 -10.32 40.70 81.53
C ASP A 193 -9.23 39.64 81.30
N SER A 194 -9.12 38.72 82.24
CA SER A 194 -8.16 37.60 82.19
C SER A 194 -8.55 36.53 81.17
N ASN A 195 -9.69 36.67 80.48
CA ASN A 195 -10.28 35.64 79.62
C ASN A 195 -11.11 36.23 78.46
N PRO A 196 -10.46 36.89 77.47
CA PRO A 196 -11.13 37.53 76.33
C PRO A 196 -11.87 36.52 75.44
N LEU A 197 -12.84 37.02 74.67
CA LEU A 197 -13.55 36.25 73.66
C LEU A 197 -12.80 36.35 72.32
N VAL A 198 -12.80 35.31 71.52
CA VAL A 198 -12.06 35.26 70.26
C VAL A 198 -12.98 34.69 69.20
N SER A 199 -12.94 35.27 68.01
CA SER A 199 -13.70 34.82 66.85
C SER A 199 -12.80 34.75 65.61
N LYS A 200 -13.16 33.92 64.64
CA LYS A 200 -12.52 33.97 63.32
C LYS A 200 -12.95 35.24 62.58
N LYS A 201 -11.99 35.93 61.97
CA LYS A 201 -12.27 37.08 61.13
C LYS A 201 -12.95 36.60 59.83
N LYS A 202 -14.08 37.21 59.47
CA LYS A 202 -14.83 36.87 58.26
C LYS A 202 -14.15 37.38 57.00
#